data_AF-A0A3A5JD01-F1
#
_entry.id   AF-A0A3A5JD01-F1
#
_cell.length_a   1.000
_cell.length_b   1.000
_cell.length_c   1.000
_cell.angle_alpha   90.00
_cell.angle_beta   90.00
_cell.angle_gamma   90.00
#
_symmetry.space_group_name_H-M   'P 1'
#
loop_
_entity.id
_entity.type
_entity.pdbx_description
1 polymer ?
#
loop_
_entity_poly.entity_id
_entity_poly.type
_entity_poly.pdbx_seq_one_letter_code
_entity_poly.pdbx_strand_id
1 'polypeptide(L)'
;MDRDEDRSDDGSPVTGMRIPPGVETHGDYHVVDRGDHETSWGRFTHVEIHRVDDSPTHDWYDLFELKNELFGEDRAALEVYPPAERLVDDTNSYHLWVLEADAELPFGIHDADSTNRGTVIPGRRPDPEDVPDR
;
A
#
# COMPACT_ATOMS: atom_id res chain seq x y z
N MET A 1 -19.78 58.96 4.28
CA MET A 1 -20.77 58.77 3.20
C MET A 1 -20.02 58.83 1.87
N ASP A 2 -19.77 57.77 1.11
CA ASP A 2 -19.85 56.29 1.25
C ASP A 2 -18.83 55.75 0.22
N ARG A 3 -18.14 54.61 0.37
CA ARG A 3 -18.10 53.57 1.42
C ARG A 3 -16.83 52.72 1.24
N ASP A 4 -16.29 52.18 2.34
CA ASP A 4 -15.20 51.20 2.35
C ASP A 4 -15.70 49.75 2.18
N GLU A 5 -14.86 48.90 1.58
CA GLU A 5 -14.90 47.43 1.67
C GLU A 5 -16.20 46.74 1.12
N ASP A 6 -16.24 45.46 0.78
CA ASP A 6 -15.23 44.41 0.70
C ASP A 6 -15.46 43.66 -0.63
N ARG A 7 -14.40 43.25 -1.34
CA ARG A 7 -14.57 42.38 -2.51
C ARG A 7 -14.36 40.95 -2.04
N SER A 8 -15.35 40.45 -1.30
CA SER A 8 -15.32 39.15 -0.67
C SER A 8 -15.00 38.07 -1.71
N ASP A 9 -13.79 37.55 -1.61
CA ASP A 9 -13.38 36.32 -2.26
C ASP A 9 -14.27 35.22 -1.67
N ASP A 10 -15.14 34.64 -2.50
CA ASP A 10 -16.00 33.54 -2.07
C ASP A 10 -15.12 32.30 -1.89
N GLY A 11 -14.47 32.25 -0.73
CA GLY A 11 -13.76 31.10 -0.22
C GLY A 11 -14.76 30.00 0.13
N SER A 12 -15.44 29.47 -0.88
CA SER A 12 -16.12 28.19 -0.86
C SER A 12 -15.04 27.11 -0.68
N PRO A 13 -14.90 26.49 0.51
CA PRO A 13 -14.13 25.27 0.59
C PRO A 13 -14.81 24.23 -0.30
N VAL A 14 -14.10 23.74 -1.31
CA VAL A 14 -14.56 22.61 -2.10
C VAL A 14 -14.91 21.46 -1.15
N THR A 15 -16.03 20.79 -1.46
CA THR A 15 -16.80 20.07 -0.43
C THR A 15 -15.95 19.09 0.35
N GLY A 16 -16.08 19.11 1.68
CA GLY A 16 -15.43 18.10 2.52
C GLY A 16 -15.94 16.72 2.13
N MET A 17 -15.08 15.92 1.50
CA MET A 17 -15.31 14.49 1.30
C MET A 17 -15.50 13.88 2.69
N ARG A 18 -16.75 13.55 3.04
CA ARG A 18 -17.05 12.94 4.33
C ARG A 18 -16.37 11.57 4.34
N ILE A 19 -15.30 11.45 5.13
CA ILE A 19 -14.57 10.21 5.39
C ILE A 19 -15.57 9.04 5.52
N PRO A 20 -15.56 8.08 4.57
CA PRO A 20 -16.45 6.93 4.66
C PRO A 20 -16.12 6.10 5.92
N PRO A 21 -17.11 5.43 6.53
CA PRO A 21 -16.82 4.51 7.63
C PRO A 21 -15.92 3.37 7.11
N GLY A 22 -14.74 3.21 7.72
CA GLY A 22 -13.69 2.28 7.26
C GLY A 22 -12.51 2.95 6.53
N VAL A 23 -12.47 4.29 6.46
CA VAL A 23 -11.31 5.05 5.98
C VAL A 23 -10.59 5.69 7.16
N GLU A 24 -9.30 5.41 7.30
CA GLU A 24 -8.42 5.98 8.31
C GLU A 24 -7.59 7.12 7.70
N THR A 25 -7.12 8.07 8.51
CA THR A 25 -6.38 9.25 8.02
C THR A 25 -5.06 9.37 8.76
N HIS A 26 -3.97 9.35 8.00
CA HIS A 26 -2.59 9.30 8.46
C HIS A 26 -1.81 10.40 7.77
N GLY A 27 -1.59 11.52 8.48
CA GLY A 27 -1.01 12.73 7.89
C GLY A 27 -1.85 13.23 6.71
N ASP A 28 -1.21 13.38 5.56
CA ASP A 28 -1.80 13.82 4.29
C ASP A 28 -2.44 12.68 3.45
N TYR A 29 -2.59 11.48 4.03
CA TYR A 29 -3.12 10.30 3.34
C TYR A 29 -4.40 9.75 3.98
N HIS A 30 -5.35 9.36 3.14
CA HIS A 30 -6.49 8.51 3.47
C HIS A 30 -6.17 7.06 3.09
N VAL A 31 -6.47 6.14 3.99
CA VAL A 31 -6.20 4.71 3.85
C VAL A 31 -7.52 3.95 3.93
N VAL A 32 -7.78 3.13 2.92
CA VAL A 32 -8.99 2.30 2.81
C VAL A 32 -8.58 0.85 2.86
N ASP A 33 -9.02 0.13 3.89
CA ASP A 33 -8.89 -1.33 3.91
C ASP A 33 -9.73 -1.94 2.77
N ARG A 34 -9.08 -2.78 1.96
CA ARG A 34 -9.71 -3.59 0.91
C ARG A 34 -9.78 -5.07 1.30
N GLY A 35 -9.21 -5.44 2.45
CA GLY A 35 -9.31 -6.75 3.08
C GLY A 35 -8.10 -7.66 2.85
N ASP A 36 -8.17 -8.84 3.48
CA ASP A 36 -7.12 -9.85 3.40
C ASP A 36 -7.31 -10.81 2.21
N HIS A 37 -6.19 -11.20 1.60
CA HIS A 37 -6.11 -12.10 0.46
C HIS A 37 -5.11 -13.22 0.73
N GLU A 38 -5.58 -14.47 0.64
CA GLU A 38 -4.70 -15.65 0.65
C GLU A 38 -4.07 -15.85 -0.74
N THR A 39 -2.74 -15.94 -0.80
CA THR A 39 -1.97 -16.13 -2.04
C THR A 39 -0.96 -17.27 -1.91
N SER A 40 -0.33 -17.66 -3.03
CA SER A 40 0.78 -18.63 -3.02
C SER A 40 2.05 -18.14 -2.32
N TRP A 41 2.14 -16.86 -1.96
CA TRP A 41 3.30 -16.28 -1.25
C TRP A 41 3.00 -15.93 0.21
N GLY A 42 1.78 -16.19 0.69
CA GLY A 42 1.33 -15.83 2.04
C GLY A 42 0.00 -15.06 2.02
N ARG A 43 -0.44 -14.61 3.19
CA ARG A 43 -1.59 -13.71 3.35
C ARG A 43 -1.10 -12.27 3.16
N PHE A 44 -1.80 -11.53 2.29
CA PHE A 44 -1.59 -10.10 2.10
C PHE A 44 -2.82 -9.32 2.60
N THR A 45 -2.59 -8.19 3.25
CA THR A 45 -3.64 -7.18 3.45
C THR A 45 -3.55 -6.17 2.30
N HIS A 46 -4.64 -5.93 1.58
CA HIS A 46 -4.71 -4.93 0.51
C HIS A 46 -5.24 -3.61 1.08
N VAL A 47 -4.49 -2.54 0.91
CA VAL A 47 -4.96 -1.17 1.16
C VAL A 47 -4.93 -0.33 -0.11
N GLU A 48 -5.88 0.58 -0.20
CA GLU A 48 -5.89 1.68 -1.16
C GLU A 48 -5.58 2.98 -0.41
N ILE A 49 -4.63 3.75 -0.95
CA ILE A 49 -4.12 4.98 -0.35
C ILE A 49 -4.34 6.12 -1.34
N HIS A 50 -4.94 7.21 -0.89
CA HIS A 50 -5.12 8.43 -1.69
C HIS A 50 -4.77 9.66 -0.83
N ARG A 51 -4.29 10.74 -1.46
CA ARG A 51 -3.95 11.97 -0.73
C ARG A 51 -5.22 12.76 -0.37
N VAL A 52 -5.23 13.39 0.80
CA VAL A 52 -6.37 14.19 1.30
C VAL A 52 -6.69 15.38 0.39
N ASP A 53 -5.71 15.90 -0.35
CA ASP A 53 -5.89 16.98 -1.34
C ASP A 53 -6.09 16.49 -2.79
N ASP A 54 -6.31 15.19 -3.00
CA ASP A 54 -6.49 14.55 -4.32
C ASP A 54 -5.33 14.76 -5.33
N SER A 55 -4.19 15.32 -4.90
CA SER A 55 -3.06 15.61 -5.78
C SER A 55 -2.34 14.34 -6.25
N PRO A 56 -1.90 14.26 -7.52
CA PRO A 56 -1.17 13.13 -8.10
C PRO A 56 0.28 12.99 -7.62
N THR A 57 0.67 13.69 -6.55
CA THR A 57 1.99 13.49 -5.93
C THR A 57 2.07 12.07 -5.36
N HIS A 58 3.08 11.33 -5.81
CA HIS A 58 3.51 10.06 -5.25
C HIS A 58 4.93 10.26 -4.71
N ASP A 59 5.11 10.15 -3.39
CA ASP A 59 6.44 9.98 -2.81
C ASP A 59 6.55 8.58 -2.20
N TRP A 60 7.60 7.85 -2.60
CA TRP A 60 7.82 6.47 -2.16
C TRP A 60 8.16 6.38 -0.67
N TYR A 61 8.87 7.39 -0.14
CA TYR A 61 9.28 7.42 1.26
C TYR A 61 8.08 7.68 2.19
N ASP A 62 7.18 8.58 1.80
CA ASP A 62 5.90 8.77 2.50
C ASP A 62 5.10 7.46 2.61
N LEU A 63 4.94 6.73 1.50
CA LEU A 63 4.22 5.45 1.49
C LEU A 63 4.95 4.35 2.28
N PHE A 64 6.28 4.39 2.32
CA PHE A 64 7.09 3.48 3.15
C PHE A 64 6.92 3.75 4.65
N GLU A 65 6.98 5.01 5.08
CA GLU A 65 6.72 5.39 6.48
C GLU A 65 5.28 5.08 6.89
N LEU A 66 4.29 5.41 6.05
CA LEU A 66 2.88 5.07 6.26
C LEU A 66 2.67 3.55 6.41
N LYS A 67 3.29 2.74 5.54
CA LYS A 67 3.25 1.27 5.63
C LYS A 67 3.90 0.76 6.93
N ASN A 68 4.96 1.39 7.41
CA ASN A 68 5.62 1.01 8.66
C ASN A 68 4.78 1.39 9.89
N GLU A 69 4.11 2.56 9.88
CA GLU A 69 3.19 2.98 10.94
C GLU A 69 1.99 2.04 11.07
N LEU A 70 1.38 1.66 9.94
CA LEU A 70 0.18 0.81 9.90
C LEU A 70 0.47 -0.68 10.21
N PHE A 71 1.55 -1.23 9.65
CA PHE A 71 1.77 -2.68 9.61
C PHE A 71 3.06 -3.13 10.32
N GLY A 72 3.89 -2.21 10.79
CA GLY A 72 5.19 -2.49 11.39
C GLY A 72 6.33 -2.61 10.38
N GLU A 73 7.55 -2.38 10.85
CA GLU A 73 8.76 -2.23 10.01
C GLU A 73 9.15 -3.54 9.30
N ASP A 74 9.06 -4.69 9.97
CA ASP A 74 9.55 -6.00 9.50
C ASP A 74 8.81 -6.59 8.29
N ARG A 75 7.73 -5.96 7.80
CA ARG A 75 6.89 -6.49 6.73
C ARG A 75 7.27 -5.98 5.35
N ALA A 76 7.25 -6.86 4.34
CA ALA A 76 7.36 -6.46 2.95
C ALA A 76 6.03 -5.91 2.41
N ALA A 77 6.10 -5.00 1.43
CA ALA A 77 4.92 -4.49 0.73
C ALA A 77 5.19 -4.35 -0.78
N LEU A 78 4.14 -4.52 -1.58
CA LEU A 78 4.18 -4.40 -3.03
C LEU A 78 3.19 -3.31 -3.47
N GLU A 79 3.66 -2.33 -4.24
CA GLU A 79 2.78 -1.44 -4.98
C GLU A 79 2.38 -2.10 -6.32
N VAL A 80 1.07 -2.17 -6.58
CA VAL A 80 0.54 -2.90 -7.74
C VAL A 80 -0.01 -1.94 -8.79
N TYR A 81 0.72 -1.82 -9.90
CA TYR A 81 0.25 -1.15 -11.11
C TYR A 81 -0.53 -2.17 -11.98
N PRO A 82 -1.83 -1.94 -12.25
CA PRO A 82 -2.65 -2.88 -13.02
C PRO A 82 -2.26 -2.89 -14.51
N PRO A 83 -2.59 -3.96 -15.26
CA PRO A 83 -2.56 -3.93 -16.72
C PRO A 83 -3.41 -2.76 -17.26
N ALA A 84 -2.99 -2.12 -18.35
CA ALA A 84 -3.63 -0.91 -18.87
C ALA A 84 -5.14 -1.06 -19.18
N GLU A 85 -5.58 -2.28 -19.54
CA GLU A 85 -7.01 -2.64 -19.73
C GLU A 85 -7.85 -2.61 -18.44
N ARG A 86 -7.21 -2.58 -17.27
CA ARG A 86 -7.81 -2.58 -15.93
C ARG A 86 -7.46 -1.31 -15.14
N LEU A 87 -6.81 -0.33 -15.77
CA LEU A 87 -6.55 0.97 -15.17
C LEU A 87 -7.86 1.77 -15.08
N VAL A 88 -8.11 2.36 -13.91
CA VAL A 88 -9.18 3.32 -13.68
C VAL A 88 -8.51 4.65 -13.32
N ASP A 89 -8.54 5.60 -14.26
CA ASP A 89 -7.82 6.88 -14.20
C ASP A 89 -8.54 7.96 -13.37
N ASP A 90 -9.63 7.59 -12.69
CA ASP A 90 -10.58 8.52 -12.04
C ASP A 90 -10.16 8.92 -10.60
N THR A 91 -9.07 8.36 -10.07
CA THR A 91 -8.59 8.66 -8.71
C THR A 91 -7.07 8.46 -8.63
N ASN A 92 -6.37 9.39 -7.98
CA ASN A 92 -4.93 9.31 -7.70
C ASN A 92 -4.64 8.34 -6.53
N SER A 93 -5.10 7.10 -6.70
CA SER A 93 -5.03 6.02 -5.71
C SER A 93 -3.84 5.09 -5.96
N TYR A 94 -3.12 4.78 -4.89
CA TYR A 94 -2.04 3.79 -4.86
C TYR A 94 -2.54 2.53 -4.15
N HIS A 95 -2.16 1.36 -4.67
CA HIS A 95 -2.58 0.08 -4.11
C HIS A 95 -1.38 -0.66 -3.51
N LEU A 96 -1.28 -0.67 -2.18
CA LEU A 96 -0.27 -1.44 -1.47
C LEU A 96 -0.83 -2.78 -1.02
N TRP A 97 -0.06 -3.83 -1.28
CA TRP A 97 -0.28 -5.19 -0.82
C TRP A 97 0.78 -5.51 0.20
N VAL A 98 0.42 -5.53 1.48
CA VAL A 98 1.36 -5.74 2.59
C VAL A 98 1.35 -7.20 3.00
N LEU A 99 2.52 -7.84 2.99
CA LEU A 99 2.69 -9.24 3.36
C LEU A 99 2.67 -9.37 4.90
N GLU A 100 1.95 -10.37 5.40
CA GLU A 100 1.93 -10.68 6.83
C GLU A 100 3.31 -11.15 7.32
N ALA A 101 3.64 -10.84 8.57
CA ALA A 101 4.99 -11.02 9.13
C ALA A 101 5.48 -12.48 9.23
N ASP A 102 4.58 -13.45 9.03
CA ASP A 102 4.90 -14.89 8.96
C ASP A 102 5.30 -15.39 7.55
N ALA A 103 5.42 -14.49 6.55
CA ALA A 103 5.77 -14.83 5.19
C ALA A 103 6.87 -13.92 4.59
N GLU A 104 7.63 -14.48 3.64
CA GLU A 104 8.75 -13.82 2.96
C GLU A 104 8.48 -13.76 1.44
N LEU A 105 8.85 -12.65 0.78
CA LEU A 105 8.77 -12.57 -0.67
C LEU A 105 9.83 -13.47 -1.34
N PRO A 106 9.54 -14.03 -2.54
CA PRO A 106 10.53 -14.77 -3.32
C PRO A 106 11.59 -13.87 -4.00
N PHE A 107 11.53 -12.56 -3.79
CA PHE A 107 12.40 -11.53 -4.37
C PHE A 107 12.39 -10.26 -3.50
N GLY A 108 13.38 -9.40 -3.68
CA GLY A 108 13.40 -8.05 -3.10
C GLY A 108 14.43 -7.16 -3.79
N ILE A 109 14.90 -6.13 -3.09
CA ILE A 109 15.80 -5.10 -3.64
C ILE A 109 17.27 -5.53 -3.53
N HIS A 110 17.60 -6.38 -2.56
CA HIS A 110 18.94 -6.88 -2.29
C HIS A 110 19.07 -8.37 -2.62
N ASP A 111 20.28 -8.84 -2.96
CA ASP A 111 20.56 -10.27 -3.19
C ASP A 111 20.14 -11.15 -2.00
N ALA A 112 20.18 -10.62 -0.78
CA ALA A 112 19.74 -11.30 0.45
C ALA A 112 18.23 -11.58 0.49
N ASP A 113 17.41 -10.72 -0.13
CA ASP A 113 15.95 -10.87 -0.20
C ASP A 113 15.55 -11.93 -1.23
N SER A 114 16.46 -12.30 -2.13
CA SER A 114 16.22 -13.37 -3.09
C SER A 114 16.33 -14.73 -2.42
N THR A 115 15.21 -15.25 -1.91
CA THR A 115 15.09 -16.61 -1.33
C THR A 115 15.27 -17.74 -2.37
N ASN A 116 15.90 -17.46 -3.51
CA ASN A 116 16.34 -18.42 -4.51
C ASN A 116 17.58 -19.23 -4.06
N ARG A 117 17.47 -19.85 -2.88
CA ARG A 117 18.24 -21.04 -2.47
C ARG A 117 17.39 -22.31 -2.45
N GLY A 118 16.24 -22.27 -3.10
CA GLY A 118 15.33 -23.39 -3.28
C GLY A 118 13.92 -23.02 -2.84
N THR A 119 12.96 -23.19 -3.75
CA THR A 119 11.53 -22.99 -3.49
C THR A 119 11.05 -23.86 -2.32
N VAL A 120 10.99 -23.30 -1.11
CA VAL A 120 10.28 -23.92 0.00
C VAL A 120 8.79 -23.66 -0.20
N ILE A 121 8.10 -24.59 -0.86
CA ILE A 121 6.64 -24.61 -0.86
C ILE A 121 6.17 -24.90 0.57
N PRO A 122 5.44 -24.00 1.25
CA PRO A 122 4.90 -24.28 2.57
C PRO A 122 3.88 -25.42 2.46
N GLY A 123 4.26 -26.60 2.97
CA GLY A 123 3.40 -27.79 2.97
C GLY A 123 4.11 -29.13 2.72
N ARG A 124 5.28 -29.15 2.06
CA ARG A 124 6.09 -30.37 1.93
C ARG A 124 7.31 -30.29 2.84
N ARG A 125 7.30 -31.06 3.93
CA ARG A 125 8.52 -31.41 4.68
C ARG A 125 9.50 -32.03 3.67
N PRO A 126 10.75 -31.55 3.54
CA PRO A 126 11.69 -32.13 2.60
C PRO A 126 11.90 -33.61 2.94
N ASP A 127 11.82 -34.46 1.92
CA ASP A 127 12.17 -35.86 2.06
C ASP A 127 13.69 -35.94 2.34
N PRO A 128 14.18 -36.89 3.15
CA PRO A 128 15.58 -36.96 3.54
C PRO A 128 16.56 -37.20 2.37
N GLU A 129 16.03 -37.44 1.17
CA GLU A 129 16.78 -37.63 -0.08
C GLU A 129 16.98 -36.32 -0.88
N ASP A 130 16.22 -35.24 -0.57
CA ASP A 130 16.34 -33.91 -1.20
C ASP A 130 17.45 -33.04 -0.57
N VAL A 131 18.08 -33.51 0.52
CA VAL A 131 19.21 -32.83 1.16
C VAL A 131 20.50 -33.37 0.53
N PRO A 132 21.28 -32.57 -0.22
CA PRO A 132 22.56 -33.05 -0.73
C PRO A 132 23.51 -33.33 0.43
N ASP A 133 24.14 -34.51 0.41
CA ASP A 133 25.33 -34.79 1.22
C ASP A 133 26.39 -33.71 0.95
N ARG A 134 27.02 -33.23 2.03
CA ARG A 134 27.81 -31.99 2.10
C ARG A 134 28.98 -31.88 1.12
#